data_AF-A0A0A8B5M5-F1
#
_entry.id   AF-A0A0A8B5M5-F1
#
_cell.length_a   1.000
_cell.length_b   1.000
_cell.length_c   1.000
_cell.angle_alpha   90.00
_cell.angle_beta   90.00
_cell.angle_gamma   90.00
#
_symmetry.space_group_name_H-M   'P 1'
#
loop_
_entity.id
_entity.type
_entity.pdbx_description
1 polymer ?
#
loop_
_entity_poly.entity_id
_entity_poly.type
_entity_poly.pdbx_seq_one_letter_code
_entity_poly.pdbx_strand_id
1 'polypeptide(L)'
;MGNDLGILRAPEFLALLRRAWAEPVRKSDVTPDFVPNGYSPDEVWAALTEVRYAQSYRSPKSLDTVKGASRNWHNVTERQYRTLRELERLTCTGSELDDLISAWADGSFITQPYVEEIATNLAYDGYEASYEDVRAVLMSERDAATDAEDIALNFHRIMGDLPRISKGAAFDEPTLRAMYGYLVQDSHGGPSAADAPRIPRSPLERHYVHDADEFGCDQPSLADVVELTRTPRCEPRRHPIMLSMLVNCQFWRTSVLPRCNNLMGCIASRFFLVLEGYPVFRYVPKINILDKWRYGLYGDEACGFEEAIACIDGMMDWTLYYDAFMTLMLKEIRLMRESLAKRAASDRKAIEGIRFVPHLSYRQREVLRQAVLAPERRFFIAQQQKRYQVAYSTARKDLECLADAGYLTRIVEGQAYSYRAARGLVVALSRLPSQ
;
A
#
# COMPACT_ATOMS: atom_id res chain seq x y z
N MET A 1 -37.20 30.88 -11.99
CA MET A 1 -36.26 31.27 -10.93
C MET A 1 -37.01 32.04 -9.83
N GLY A 2 -37.87 31.37 -9.06
CA GLY A 2 -38.71 32.05 -8.07
C GLY A 2 -39.14 31.24 -6.85
N ASN A 3 -38.71 29.97 -6.71
CA ASN A 3 -39.12 29.13 -5.57
C ASN A 3 -38.03 28.16 -5.05
N ASP A 4 -36.77 28.33 -5.46
CA ASP A 4 -35.71 27.32 -5.24
C ASP A 4 -35.05 27.34 -3.86
N LEU A 5 -35.25 28.38 -3.04
CA LEU A 5 -34.70 28.41 -1.68
C LEU A 5 -35.58 27.68 -0.66
N GLY A 6 -36.81 27.30 -1.05
CA GLY A 6 -37.75 26.59 -0.17
C GLY A 6 -37.24 25.21 0.25
N ILE A 7 -36.63 24.48 -0.69
CA ILE A 7 -36.06 23.15 -0.46
C ILE A 7 -34.99 23.16 0.64
N LEU A 8 -34.12 24.19 0.68
CA LEU A 8 -33.03 24.29 1.65
C LEU A 8 -33.51 24.48 3.09
N ARG A 9 -34.77 24.88 3.28
CA ARG A 9 -35.40 25.08 4.59
C ARG A 9 -36.34 23.95 4.99
N ALA A 10 -36.62 23.02 4.08
CA ALA A 10 -37.53 21.91 4.34
C ALA A 10 -36.93 20.93 5.36
N PRO A 11 -37.68 20.50 6.39
CA PRO A 11 -37.17 19.56 7.40
C PRO A 11 -36.63 18.25 6.80
N GLU A 12 -37.26 17.75 5.74
CA GLU A 12 -36.90 16.53 5.02
C GLU A 12 -35.50 16.68 4.37
N PHE A 13 -35.28 17.80 3.67
CA PHE A 13 -33.98 18.12 3.07
C PHE A 13 -32.91 18.35 4.13
N LEU A 14 -33.23 19.04 5.24
CA LEU A 14 -32.29 19.26 6.34
C LEU A 14 -31.89 17.94 7.03
N ALA A 15 -32.80 16.96 7.10
CA ALA A 15 -32.49 15.62 7.59
C ALA A 15 -31.52 14.89 6.64
N LEU A 16 -31.74 14.97 5.33
CA LEU A 16 -30.82 14.42 4.32
C LEU A 16 -29.44 15.09 4.40
N LEU A 17 -29.39 16.42 4.55
CA LEU A 17 -28.14 17.17 4.69
C LEU A 17 -27.36 16.73 5.94
N ARG A 18 -28.04 16.51 7.07
CA ARG A 18 -27.42 15.96 8.28
C ARG A 18 -26.87 14.54 8.06
N ARG A 19 -27.59 13.70 7.32
CA ARG A 19 -27.10 12.36 6.96
C ARG A 19 -25.85 12.46 6.09
N ALA A 20 -25.87 13.30 5.05
CA ALA A 20 -24.74 13.54 4.15
C ALA A 20 -23.50 14.12 4.86
N TRP A 21 -23.69 14.84 5.96
CA TRP A 21 -22.59 15.28 6.83
C TRP A 21 -22.01 14.12 7.66
N ALA A 22 -22.87 13.22 8.15
CA ALA A 22 -22.46 12.08 8.96
C ALA A 22 -21.75 10.99 8.15
N GLU A 23 -22.25 10.67 6.96
CA GLU A 23 -21.76 9.61 6.10
C GLU A 23 -21.98 9.95 4.61
N PRO A 24 -21.20 9.34 3.68
CA PRO A 24 -21.46 9.49 2.26
C PRO A 24 -22.84 8.95 1.90
N VAL A 25 -23.58 9.72 1.10
CA VAL A 25 -24.91 9.36 0.63
C VAL A 25 -24.89 9.15 -0.88
N ARG A 26 -25.67 8.19 -1.34
CA ARG A 26 -25.87 7.83 -2.75
C ARG A 26 -27.12 8.50 -3.27
N LYS A 27 -27.25 8.58 -4.60
CA LYS A 27 -28.51 9.04 -5.21
C LYS A 27 -29.70 8.14 -4.83
N SER A 28 -29.46 6.84 -4.70
CA SER A 28 -30.45 5.86 -4.26
C SER A 28 -30.85 6.00 -2.78
N ASP A 29 -30.08 6.74 -1.97
CA ASP A 29 -30.44 7.04 -0.57
C ASP A 29 -31.50 8.14 -0.45
N VAL A 30 -31.84 8.83 -1.55
CA VAL A 30 -32.91 9.85 -1.57
C VAL A 30 -34.27 9.16 -1.63
N THR A 31 -34.70 8.64 -0.49
CA THR A 31 -36.01 8.02 -0.29
C THR A 31 -37.11 9.08 -0.16
N PRO A 32 -38.40 8.72 -0.35
CA PRO A 32 -39.53 9.66 -0.22
C PRO A 32 -39.54 10.47 1.09
N ASP A 33 -39.06 9.90 2.20
CA ASP A 33 -38.96 10.57 3.50
C ASP A 33 -38.01 11.80 3.51
N PHE A 34 -37.11 11.89 2.54
CA PHE A 34 -36.18 13.02 2.36
C PHE A 34 -36.66 14.03 1.31
N VAL A 35 -37.80 13.79 0.67
CA VAL A 35 -38.31 14.59 -0.44
C VAL A 35 -39.43 15.51 0.06
N PRO A 36 -39.21 16.84 0.13
CA PRO A 36 -40.27 17.75 0.52
C PRO A 36 -41.41 17.78 -0.50
N ASN A 37 -42.62 18.07 -0.05
CA ASN A 37 -43.79 18.16 -0.92
C ASN A 37 -43.57 19.14 -2.09
N GLY A 38 -43.87 18.68 -3.30
CA GLY A 38 -43.74 19.47 -4.52
C GLY A 38 -42.37 19.44 -5.18
N TYR A 39 -41.42 18.65 -4.64
CA TYR A 39 -40.12 18.39 -5.26
C TYR A 39 -39.98 16.92 -5.66
N SER A 40 -39.13 16.65 -6.63
CA SER A 40 -38.71 15.31 -7.05
C SER A 40 -37.42 14.86 -6.35
N PRO A 41 -37.14 13.54 -6.28
CA PRO A 41 -35.86 13.04 -5.77
C PRO A 41 -34.64 13.60 -6.53
N ASP A 42 -34.78 13.84 -7.85
CA ASP A 42 -33.70 14.41 -8.67
C ASP A 42 -33.42 15.87 -8.31
N GLU A 43 -34.45 16.68 -8.07
CA GLU A 43 -34.28 18.07 -7.60
C GLU A 43 -33.65 18.12 -6.20
N VAL A 44 -34.04 17.20 -5.32
CA VAL A 44 -33.43 17.05 -3.98
C VAL A 44 -31.96 16.64 -4.08
N TRP A 45 -31.63 15.68 -4.95
CA TRP A 45 -30.26 15.25 -5.18
C TRP A 45 -29.39 16.36 -5.78
N ALA A 46 -29.92 17.12 -6.73
CA ALA A 46 -29.25 18.28 -7.31
C ALA A 46 -28.97 19.35 -6.24
N ALA A 47 -29.97 19.70 -5.43
CA ALA A 47 -29.81 20.68 -4.34
C ALA A 47 -28.77 20.21 -3.30
N LEU A 48 -28.78 18.94 -2.92
CA LEU A 48 -27.79 18.38 -2.01
C LEU A 48 -26.38 18.43 -2.61
N THR A 49 -26.26 18.11 -3.90
CA THR A 49 -24.99 18.11 -4.63
C THR A 49 -24.40 19.52 -4.68
N GLU A 50 -25.21 20.55 -4.98
CA GLU A 50 -24.77 21.95 -4.96
C GLU A 50 -24.25 22.39 -3.58
N VAL A 51 -24.97 22.04 -2.51
CA VAL A 51 -24.54 22.37 -1.13
C VAL A 51 -23.22 21.69 -0.79
N ARG A 52 -23.07 20.39 -1.12
CA ARG A 52 -21.84 19.65 -0.88
C ARG A 52 -20.68 20.20 -1.71
N TYR A 53 -20.92 20.46 -3.00
CA TYR A 53 -19.96 21.05 -3.92
C TYR A 53 -19.39 22.35 -3.35
N ALA A 54 -20.24 23.26 -2.83
CA ALA A 54 -19.80 24.54 -2.26
C ALA A 54 -18.83 24.41 -1.06
N GLN A 55 -18.86 23.28 -0.34
CA GLN A 55 -18.04 23.02 0.85
C GLN A 55 -16.89 22.03 0.60
N SER A 56 -16.70 21.64 -0.65
CA SER A 56 -15.83 20.52 -1.01
C SER A 56 -14.36 20.89 -1.14
N TYR A 57 -13.52 19.87 -1.07
CA TYR A 57 -12.16 19.91 -1.58
C TYR A 57 -12.19 19.76 -3.10
N ARG A 58 -11.54 20.69 -3.81
CA ARG A 58 -11.35 20.60 -5.26
C ARG A 58 -10.15 19.75 -5.62
N SER A 59 -10.15 19.14 -6.79
CA SER A 59 -8.90 18.61 -7.33
C SER A 59 -7.87 19.75 -7.49
N PRO A 60 -6.60 19.53 -7.15
CA PRO A 60 -5.54 20.50 -7.43
C PRO A 60 -5.46 20.82 -8.92
N LYS A 61 -5.01 22.03 -9.27
CA LYS A 61 -4.86 22.46 -10.66
C LYS A 61 -3.95 21.58 -11.50
N SER A 62 -2.95 20.93 -10.89
CA SER A 62 -2.09 19.97 -11.60
C SER A 62 -2.84 18.70 -12.06
N LEU A 63 -4.09 18.52 -11.61
CA LEU A 63 -5.02 17.50 -12.09
C LEU A 63 -5.98 18.04 -13.16
N ASP A 64 -5.90 19.32 -13.54
CA ASP A 64 -6.77 19.90 -14.55
C ASP A 64 -6.53 19.29 -15.93
N THR A 65 -7.63 19.13 -16.67
CA THR A 65 -7.63 18.71 -18.08
C THR A 65 -7.34 19.91 -18.99
N VAL A 66 -6.98 19.70 -20.26
CA VAL A 66 -6.68 20.75 -21.26
C VAL A 66 -7.79 21.82 -21.35
N LYS A 67 -9.05 21.43 -21.12
CA LYS A 67 -10.21 22.34 -21.11
C LYS A 67 -10.43 23.12 -19.80
N GLY A 68 -9.51 23.03 -18.83
CA GLY A 68 -9.62 23.71 -17.52
C GLY A 68 -10.82 23.29 -16.68
N ALA A 69 -11.40 22.13 -16.96
CA ALA A 69 -12.70 21.69 -16.46
C ALA A 69 -12.60 20.51 -15.49
N SER A 70 -11.59 20.41 -14.62
CA SER A 70 -11.65 19.38 -13.58
C SER A 70 -12.69 19.80 -12.51
N ARG A 71 -13.92 19.34 -12.74
CA ARG A 71 -15.04 19.45 -11.79
C ARG A 71 -15.01 18.32 -10.79
N ASN A 72 -13.81 17.85 -10.45
CA ASN A 72 -13.59 16.73 -9.54
C ASN A 72 -13.52 17.30 -8.12
N TRP A 73 -14.32 16.73 -7.23
CA TRP A 73 -14.43 17.19 -5.87
C TRP A 73 -14.71 16.05 -4.91
N HIS A 74 -14.51 16.30 -3.62
CA HIS A 74 -14.99 15.43 -2.56
C HIS A 74 -15.25 16.21 -1.30
N ASN A 75 -16.13 15.67 -0.47
CA ASN A 75 -16.29 16.09 0.92
C ASN A 75 -15.62 15.08 1.85
N VAL A 76 -15.40 15.50 3.08
CA VAL A 76 -14.98 14.62 4.17
C VAL A 76 -16.09 14.60 5.21
N THR A 77 -16.79 13.48 5.28
CA THR A 77 -17.87 13.22 6.23
C THR A 77 -17.31 12.83 7.60
N GLU A 78 -18.15 12.88 8.63
CA GLU A 78 -17.76 12.47 9.99
C GLU A 78 -17.29 11.00 10.05
N ARG A 79 -17.94 10.10 9.30
CA ARG A 79 -17.49 8.70 9.14
C ARG A 79 -16.08 8.63 8.56
N GLN A 80 -15.79 9.38 7.50
CA GLN A 80 -14.46 9.42 6.88
C GLN A 80 -13.40 9.99 7.84
N TYR A 81 -13.73 11.01 8.63
CA TYR A 81 -12.81 11.50 9.66
C TYR A 81 -12.48 10.44 10.72
N ARG A 82 -13.46 9.64 11.15
CA ARG A 82 -13.21 8.53 12.09
C ARG A 82 -12.31 7.45 11.47
N THR A 83 -12.59 7.08 10.23
CA THR A 83 -11.75 6.12 9.49
C THR A 83 -10.31 6.63 9.36
N LEU A 84 -10.13 7.92 9.01
CA LEU A 84 -8.82 8.54 8.94
C LEU A 84 -8.08 8.50 10.28
N ARG A 85 -8.71 8.91 11.38
CA ARG A 85 -8.11 8.85 12.72
C ARG A 85 -7.65 7.44 13.08
N GLU A 86 -8.41 6.43 12.67
CA GLU A 86 -8.05 5.06 12.97
C GLU A 86 -6.90 4.55 12.11
N LEU A 87 -6.87 4.93 10.83
CA LEU A 87 -5.72 4.71 9.96
C LEU A 87 -4.47 5.39 10.53
N GLU A 88 -4.55 6.66 10.94
CA GLU A 88 -3.44 7.39 11.56
C GLU A 88 -2.91 6.64 12.77
N ARG A 89 -3.79 6.30 13.73
CA ARG A 89 -3.42 5.59 14.96
C ARG A 89 -2.71 4.26 14.71
N LEU A 90 -3.08 3.56 13.65
CA LEU A 90 -2.51 2.25 13.30
C LEU A 90 -1.25 2.33 12.45
N THR A 91 -0.97 3.47 11.83
CA THR A 91 0.09 3.57 10.81
C THR A 91 1.15 4.62 11.13
N CYS A 92 0.93 5.47 12.13
CA CYS A 92 1.87 6.49 12.53
C CYS A 92 3.16 5.88 13.10
N THR A 93 4.24 6.67 13.04
CA THR A 93 5.53 6.34 13.64
C THR A 93 5.36 6.00 15.14
N GLY A 94 5.91 4.87 15.57
CA GLY A 94 5.81 4.39 16.95
C GLY A 94 4.45 3.81 17.34
N SER A 95 3.56 3.57 16.37
CA SER A 95 2.40 2.70 16.59
C SER A 95 2.85 1.24 16.78
N GLU A 96 2.02 0.42 17.43
CA GLU A 96 2.30 -1.01 17.62
C GLU A 96 2.64 -1.72 16.31
N LEU A 97 1.95 -1.36 15.22
CA LEU A 97 2.17 -1.97 13.92
C LEU A 97 3.51 -1.51 13.30
N ASP A 98 3.88 -0.24 13.47
CA ASP A 98 5.18 0.27 13.07
C ASP A 98 6.32 -0.42 13.82
N ASP A 99 6.17 -0.63 15.14
CA ASP A 99 7.14 -1.37 15.96
C ASP A 99 7.29 -2.83 15.50
N LEU A 100 6.16 -3.52 15.24
CA LEU A 100 6.16 -4.89 14.73
C LEU A 100 6.88 -5.01 13.38
N ILE A 101 6.62 -4.09 12.47
CA ILE A 101 7.26 -4.05 11.15
C ILE A 101 8.75 -3.71 11.28
N SER A 102 9.09 -2.72 12.11
CA SER A 102 10.46 -2.26 12.33
C SER A 102 11.33 -3.32 13.01
N ALA A 103 10.77 -4.12 13.91
CA ALA A 103 11.47 -5.26 14.51
C ALA A 103 11.89 -6.32 13.47
N TRP A 104 11.29 -6.31 12.28
CA TRP A 104 11.55 -7.27 11.19
C TRP A 104 12.38 -6.66 10.06
N ALA A 105 12.74 -5.37 10.18
CA ALA A 105 13.28 -4.55 9.10
C ALA A 105 14.76 -4.76 8.77
N ASP A 106 15.40 -5.84 9.22
CA ASP A 106 16.70 -6.33 8.71
C ASP A 106 16.60 -6.85 7.24
N GLY A 107 15.67 -6.30 6.44
CA GLY A 107 15.46 -6.63 5.02
C GLY A 107 14.53 -7.81 4.74
N SER A 108 13.70 -8.24 5.71
CA SER A 108 12.93 -9.50 5.59
C SER A 108 11.41 -9.36 5.73
N PHE A 109 10.87 -8.13 5.75
CA PHE A 109 9.42 -7.96 5.81
C PHE A 109 8.79 -8.31 4.45
N ILE A 110 8.40 -9.57 4.33
CA ILE A 110 7.73 -10.11 3.15
C ILE A 110 6.49 -10.85 3.65
N THR A 111 5.33 -10.35 3.25
CA THR A 111 4.03 -10.95 3.53
C THR A 111 3.33 -11.24 2.21
N GLN A 112 2.40 -12.20 2.21
CA GLN A 112 1.64 -12.51 1.00
C GLN A 112 0.97 -11.26 0.39
N PRO A 113 0.23 -10.41 1.14
CA PRO A 113 -0.37 -9.21 0.55
C PRO A 113 0.64 -8.23 -0.06
N TYR A 114 1.85 -8.17 0.50
CA TYR A 114 2.92 -7.33 -0.03
C TYR A 114 3.50 -7.87 -1.34
N VAL A 115 3.67 -9.18 -1.47
CA VAL A 115 4.10 -9.81 -2.73
C VAL A 115 3.01 -9.68 -3.79
N GLU A 116 1.74 -9.90 -3.41
CA GLU A 116 0.59 -9.66 -4.29
C GLU A 116 0.55 -8.22 -4.79
N GLU A 117 0.78 -7.23 -3.92
CA GLU A 117 0.86 -5.82 -4.32
C GLU A 117 1.90 -5.58 -5.41
N ILE A 118 3.10 -6.16 -5.27
CA ILE A 118 4.17 -6.02 -6.27
C ILE A 118 3.77 -6.67 -7.59
N ALA A 119 3.26 -7.91 -7.55
CA ALA A 119 2.82 -8.62 -8.74
C ALA A 119 1.67 -7.90 -9.47
N THR A 120 0.68 -7.38 -8.73
CA THR A 120 -0.42 -6.60 -9.32
C THR A 120 0.09 -5.33 -10.00
N ASN A 121 1.01 -4.59 -9.38
CA ASN A 121 1.60 -3.41 -9.99
C ASN A 121 2.40 -3.73 -11.26
N LEU A 122 3.21 -4.80 -11.22
CA LEU A 122 3.96 -5.27 -12.38
C LEU A 122 3.04 -5.61 -13.55
N ALA A 123 1.94 -6.30 -13.29
CA ALA A 123 0.94 -6.65 -14.31
C ALA A 123 0.35 -5.39 -14.98
N TYR A 124 0.00 -4.36 -14.20
CA TYR A 124 -0.46 -3.08 -14.74
C TYR A 124 0.64 -2.37 -15.55
N ASP A 125 1.90 -2.43 -15.09
CA ASP A 125 3.04 -1.89 -15.82
C ASP A 125 3.45 -2.73 -17.05
N GLY A 126 2.83 -3.90 -17.24
CA GLY A 126 3.00 -4.75 -18.42
C GLY A 126 4.04 -5.84 -18.34
N TYR A 127 4.46 -6.15 -17.13
CA TYR A 127 5.36 -7.26 -16.86
C TYR A 127 4.55 -8.48 -16.47
N GLU A 128 4.95 -9.63 -16.99
CA GLU A 128 4.46 -10.92 -16.53
C GLU A 128 5.34 -11.39 -15.37
N ALA A 129 4.75 -11.49 -14.18
CA ALA A 129 5.44 -12.01 -13.00
C ALA A 129 4.44 -12.79 -12.15
N SER A 130 4.74 -14.07 -11.88
CA SER A 130 3.93 -14.87 -10.97
C SER A 130 4.21 -14.49 -9.52
N TYR A 131 3.23 -14.72 -8.64
CA TYR A 131 3.42 -14.55 -7.20
C TYR A 131 4.64 -15.32 -6.69
N GLU A 132 4.82 -16.58 -7.12
CA GLU A 132 5.90 -17.43 -6.64
C GLU A 132 7.28 -16.98 -7.14
N ASP A 133 7.37 -16.45 -8.36
CA ASP A 133 8.63 -15.92 -8.88
C ASP A 133 9.07 -14.67 -8.11
N VAL A 134 8.14 -13.73 -7.91
CA VAL A 134 8.40 -12.53 -7.10
C VAL A 134 8.77 -12.94 -5.68
N ARG A 135 8.00 -13.84 -5.05
CA ARG A 135 8.29 -14.32 -3.69
C ARG A 135 9.68 -14.95 -3.59
N ALA A 136 10.05 -15.84 -4.52
CA ALA A 136 11.32 -16.57 -4.49
C ALA A 136 12.51 -15.61 -4.57
N VAL A 137 12.44 -14.59 -5.43
CA VAL A 137 13.49 -13.58 -5.57
C VAL A 137 13.59 -12.69 -4.33
N LEU A 138 12.46 -12.19 -3.82
CA LEU A 138 12.45 -11.38 -2.60
C LEU A 138 12.98 -12.14 -1.38
N MET A 139 12.67 -13.44 -1.29
CA MET A 139 13.17 -14.32 -0.23
C MET A 139 14.62 -14.78 -0.44
N SER A 140 15.30 -14.33 -1.51
CA SER A 140 16.66 -14.76 -1.87
C SER A 140 16.78 -16.29 -2.02
N GLU A 141 15.72 -16.96 -2.47
CA GLU A 141 15.75 -18.40 -2.77
C GLU A 141 16.57 -18.67 -4.04
N ARG A 142 16.49 -17.74 -5.01
CA ARG A 142 17.26 -17.69 -6.25
C ARG A 142 17.52 -16.24 -6.65
N ASP A 143 18.45 -16.06 -7.58
CA ASP A 143 18.66 -14.77 -8.23
C ASP A 143 17.50 -14.41 -9.19
N ALA A 144 17.37 -13.12 -9.47
CA ALA A 144 16.46 -12.62 -10.48
C ALA A 144 16.93 -13.06 -11.88
N ALA A 145 15.98 -13.49 -12.70
CA ALA A 145 16.22 -14.00 -14.04
C ALA A 145 15.52 -13.17 -15.12
N THR A 146 14.60 -12.28 -14.74
CA THR A 146 13.81 -11.46 -15.66
C THR A 146 13.79 -9.99 -15.20
N ASP A 147 13.53 -9.07 -16.13
CA ASP A 147 13.35 -7.65 -15.81
C ASP A 147 12.29 -7.40 -14.72
N ALA A 148 11.19 -8.17 -14.78
CA ALA A 148 10.11 -8.04 -13.81
C ALA A 148 10.57 -8.38 -12.38
N GLU A 149 11.44 -9.39 -12.26
CA GLU A 149 12.03 -9.81 -10.99
C GLU A 149 13.08 -8.82 -10.48
N ASP A 150 13.91 -8.27 -11.36
CA ASP A 150 14.86 -7.21 -11.00
C ASP A 150 14.12 -5.96 -10.50
N ILE A 151 13.08 -5.54 -11.22
CA ILE A 151 12.22 -4.41 -10.83
C ILE A 151 11.53 -4.70 -9.48
N ALA A 152 11.02 -5.91 -9.26
CA ALA A 152 10.42 -6.31 -7.99
C ALA A 152 11.42 -6.20 -6.83
N LEU A 153 12.65 -6.68 -7.04
CA LEU A 153 13.71 -6.64 -6.05
C LEU A 153 14.14 -5.20 -5.75
N ASN A 154 14.25 -4.35 -6.77
CA ASN A 154 14.56 -2.93 -6.63
C ASN A 154 13.44 -2.18 -5.88
N PHE A 155 12.17 -2.44 -6.21
CA PHE A 155 11.03 -1.91 -5.47
C PHE A 155 11.10 -2.31 -3.99
N HIS A 156 11.39 -3.57 -3.70
CA HIS A 156 11.51 -4.06 -2.32
C HIS A 156 12.63 -3.35 -1.54
N ARG A 157 13.80 -3.18 -2.16
CA ARG A 157 14.93 -2.44 -1.59
C ARG A 157 14.55 -0.99 -1.30
N ILE A 158 13.90 -0.31 -2.25
CA ILE A 158 13.42 1.07 -2.07
C ILE A 158 12.47 1.14 -0.88
N MET A 159 11.47 0.25 -0.78
CA MET A 159 10.54 0.21 0.35
C MET A 159 11.23 0.01 1.70
N GLY A 160 12.24 -0.87 1.76
CA GLY A 160 13.07 -1.04 2.94
C GLY A 160 13.82 0.23 3.35
N ASP A 161 14.35 0.95 2.36
CA ASP A 161 15.18 2.14 2.56
C ASP A 161 14.42 3.46 2.76
N LEU A 162 13.12 3.53 2.48
CA LEU A 162 12.34 4.77 2.60
C LEU A 162 12.52 5.50 3.95
N PRO A 163 12.51 4.86 5.14
CA PRO A 163 12.74 5.55 6.41
C PRO A 163 14.15 6.12 6.57
N ARG A 164 15.14 5.57 5.86
CA ARG A 164 16.50 6.10 5.82
C ARG A 164 16.57 7.30 4.88
N ILE A 165 15.95 7.18 3.70
CA ILE A 165 15.88 8.25 2.69
C ILE A 165 15.13 9.47 3.23
N SER A 166 14.00 9.27 3.93
CA SER A 166 13.16 10.34 4.46
C SER A 166 13.83 11.23 5.51
N LYS A 167 14.95 10.80 6.10
CA LYS A 167 15.71 11.60 7.08
C LYS A 167 16.51 12.74 6.45
N GLY A 168 16.76 12.69 5.13
CA GLY A 168 17.62 13.66 4.44
C GLY A 168 17.11 14.12 3.08
N ALA A 169 16.02 13.54 2.57
CA ALA A 169 15.43 13.91 1.28
C ALA A 169 14.07 14.59 1.46
N ALA A 170 13.73 15.49 0.53
CA ALA A 170 12.42 16.11 0.45
C ALA A 170 11.54 15.41 -0.60
N PHE A 171 10.23 15.66 -0.56
CA PHE A 171 9.34 15.27 -1.64
C PHE A 171 9.51 16.21 -2.85
N ASP A 172 10.52 15.96 -3.67
CA ASP A 172 10.88 16.77 -4.82
C ASP A 172 11.20 15.94 -6.08
N GLU A 173 11.26 16.62 -7.24
CA GLU A 173 11.50 15.96 -8.51
C GLU A 173 12.85 15.23 -8.59
N PRO A 174 13.99 15.81 -8.15
CA PRO A 174 15.27 15.11 -8.13
C PRO A 174 15.21 13.80 -7.35
N THR A 175 14.55 13.80 -6.18
CA THR A 175 14.40 12.60 -5.35
C THR A 175 13.54 11.54 -6.04
N LEU A 176 12.39 11.92 -6.62
CA LEU A 176 11.52 10.99 -7.35
C LEU A 176 12.22 10.42 -8.59
N ARG A 177 13.00 11.23 -9.31
CA ARG A 177 13.78 10.80 -10.48
C ARG A 177 14.90 9.84 -10.08
N ALA A 178 15.58 10.07 -8.96
CA ALA A 178 16.57 9.15 -8.43
C ALA A 178 15.95 7.80 -8.06
N MET A 179 14.79 7.80 -7.38
CA MET A 179 14.05 6.58 -7.06
C MET A 179 13.62 5.82 -8.31
N TYR A 180 13.16 6.51 -9.36
CA TYR A 180 12.88 5.88 -10.64
C TYR A 180 14.13 5.24 -11.26
N GLY A 181 15.28 5.94 -11.24
CA GLY A 181 16.56 5.40 -11.70
C GLY A 181 16.96 4.12 -10.97
N TYR A 182 16.78 4.07 -9.65
CA TYR A 182 17.00 2.86 -8.86
C TYR A 182 15.99 1.75 -9.16
N LEU A 183 14.72 2.09 -9.36
CA LEU A 183 13.67 1.11 -9.66
C LEU A 183 13.99 0.32 -10.93
N VAL A 184 14.43 1.02 -11.97
CA VAL A 184 14.71 0.43 -13.29
C VAL A 184 16.18 0.03 -13.47
N GLN A 185 17.00 0.13 -12.42
CA GLN A 185 18.41 -0.24 -12.49
C GLN A 185 18.56 -1.71 -12.86
N ASP A 186 19.51 -2.01 -13.74
CA ASP A 186 19.81 -3.37 -14.23
C ASP A 186 18.67 -4.05 -15.02
N SER A 187 17.52 -3.37 -15.19
CA SER A 187 16.47 -3.78 -16.12
C SER A 187 16.73 -3.20 -17.52
N HIS A 188 16.88 -4.08 -18.50
CA HIS A 188 17.21 -3.74 -19.88
C HIS A 188 16.02 -3.93 -20.84
N GLY A 189 14.93 -4.58 -20.41
CA GLY A 189 13.73 -4.83 -21.20
C GLY A 189 12.44 -4.25 -20.60
N GLY A 190 11.48 -3.97 -21.47
CA GLY A 190 10.21 -3.30 -21.20
C GLY A 190 9.72 -2.54 -22.43
N PRO A 191 8.45 -2.09 -22.47
CA PRO A 191 7.96 -1.28 -23.58
C PRO A 191 8.85 -0.05 -23.76
N SER A 192 9.19 0.27 -25.02
CA SER A 192 9.98 1.46 -25.34
C SER A 192 9.24 2.71 -24.88
N ALA A 193 9.98 3.75 -24.47
CA ALA A 193 9.41 5.06 -24.14
C ALA A 193 8.56 5.62 -25.30
N ALA A 194 8.91 5.29 -26.54
CA ALA A 194 8.20 5.70 -27.74
C ALA A 194 6.84 4.99 -27.93
N ASP A 195 6.68 3.81 -27.32
CA ASP A 195 5.47 2.97 -27.43
C ASP A 195 4.61 3.05 -26.15
N ALA A 196 5.02 3.85 -25.16
CA ALA A 196 4.28 4.00 -23.92
C ALA A 196 2.92 4.66 -24.20
N PRO A 197 1.80 4.06 -23.75
CA PRO A 197 0.49 4.67 -23.94
C PRO A 197 0.44 6.01 -23.19
N ARG A 198 -0.34 6.96 -23.69
CA ARG A 198 -0.52 8.26 -23.02
C ARG A 198 -1.12 8.10 -21.62
N ILE A 199 -2.01 7.11 -21.47
CA ILE A 199 -2.67 6.72 -20.22
C ILE A 199 -2.16 5.34 -19.85
N PRO A 200 -1.49 5.18 -18.70
CA PRO A 200 -1.06 3.90 -18.20
C PRO A 200 -2.25 2.97 -17.91
N ARG A 201 -2.06 1.68 -18.15
CA ARG A 201 -2.96 0.67 -17.59
C ARG A 201 -2.97 0.80 -16.07
N SER A 202 -4.15 0.80 -15.49
CA SER A 202 -4.37 0.97 -14.06
C SER A 202 -5.77 0.47 -13.67
N PRO A 203 -6.07 0.33 -12.37
CA PRO A 203 -7.42 -0.02 -11.92
C PRO A 203 -8.51 0.96 -12.39
N LEU A 204 -8.15 2.22 -12.68
CA LEU A 204 -9.06 3.29 -13.11
C LEU A 204 -8.87 3.69 -14.59
N GLU A 205 -8.18 2.88 -15.38
CA GLU A 205 -7.85 3.19 -16.79
C GLU A 205 -9.07 3.61 -17.61
N ARG A 206 -10.17 2.86 -17.54
CA ARG A 206 -11.40 3.16 -18.30
C ARG A 206 -11.94 4.55 -18.00
N HIS A 207 -11.91 4.94 -16.72
CA HIS A 207 -12.35 6.25 -16.29
C HIS A 207 -11.43 7.35 -16.85
N TYR A 208 -10.12 7.16 -16.77
CA TYR A 208 -9.18 8.15 -17.26
C TYR A 208 -9.13 8.27 -18.79
N VAL A 209 -9.35 7.18 -19.52
CA VAL A 209 -9.52 7.21 -20.98
C VAL A 209 -10.75 8.02 -21.34
N HIS A 210 -11.89 7.76 -20.70
CA HIS A 210 -13.10 8.54 -20.91
C HIS A 210 -12.89 10.04 -20.64
N ASP A 211 -12.30 10.39 -19.50
CA ASP A 211 -12.00 11.77 -19.15
C ASP A 211 -11.05 12.44 -20.17
N ALA A 212 -10.05 11.72 -20.65
CA ALA A 212 -9.10 12.24 -21.62
C ALA A 212 -9.75 12.46 -23.00
N ASP A 213 -10.64 11.57 -23.43
CA ASP A 213 -11.39 11.74 -24.68
C ASP A 213 -12.36 12.93 -24.60
N GLU A 214 -13.02 13.12 -23.46
CA GLU A 214 -13.99 14.19 -23.26
C GLU A 214 -13.32 15.57 -23.07
N PHE A 215 -12.26 15.64 -22.27
CA PHE A 215 -11.68 16.91 -21.81
C PHE A 215 -10.23 17.17 -22.24
N GLY A 216 -9.57 16.19 -22.85
CA GLY A 216 -8.14 16.22 -23.15
C GLY A 216 -7.27 16.05 -21.90
N CYS A 217 -6.02 15.59 -22.07
CA CYS A 217 -5.03 15.55 -21.00
C CYS A 217 -3.77 16.33 -21.37
N ASP A 218 -3.15 17.03 -20.44
CA ASP A 218 -1.81 17.57 -20.69
C ASP A 218 -0.77 16.43 -20.64
N GLN A 219 0.49 16.74 -20.98
CA GLN A 219 1.61 15.85 -20.66
C GLN A 219 2.24 16.28 -19.33
N PRO A 220 1.82 15.69 -18.21
CA PRO A 220 2.34 16.07 -16.91
C PRO A 220 3.75 15.51 -16.68
N SER A 221 4.40 16.13 -15.72
CA SER A 221 5.76 15.90 -15.29
C SER A 221 5.78 15.47 -13.82
N LEU A 222 6.95 15.07 -13.34
CA LEU A 222 7.16 14.84 -11.91
C LEU A 222 6.94 16.13 -11.08
N ALA A 223 7.07 17.32 -11.68
CA ALA A 223 6.78 18.57 -10.98
C ALA A 223 5.30 18.68 -10.59
N ASP A 224 4.39 18.20 -11.45
CA ASP A 224 2.95 18.18 -11.17
C ASP A 224 2.62 17.27 -9.99
N VAL A 225 3.31 16.12 -9.88
CA VAL A 225 3.21 15.20 -8.74
C VAL A 225 3.66 15.89 -7.45
N VAL A 226 4.78 16.62 -7.49
CA VAL A 226 5.30 17.37 -6.34
C VAL A 226 4.33 18.46 -5.93
N GLU A 227 3.73 19.17 -6.89
CA GLU A 227 2.77 20.23 -6.63
C GLU A 227 1.52 19.75 -5.88
N LEU A 228 1.06 18.51 -6.10
CA LEU A 228 -0.09 17.93 -5.38
C LEU A 228 0.06 17.96 -3.87
N THR A 229 1.29 17.86 -3.38
CA THR A 229 1.59 17.82 -1.95
C THR A 229 1.70 19.21 -1.33
N ARG A 230 1.72 20.27 -2.14
CA ARG A 230 1.73 21.67 -1.68
C ARG A 230 0.30 22.12 -1.43
N THR A 231 0.01 22.55 -0.21
CA THR A 231 -1.30 23.15 0.11
C THR A 231 -1.27 24.64 -0.26
N PRO A 232 -2.13 25.13 -1.17
CA PRO A 232 -2.27 26.55 -1.43
C PRO A 232 -2.66 27.29 -0.15
N ARG A 233 -2.16 28.52 0.05
CA ARG A 233 -2.39 29.30 1.29
C ARG A 233 -3.87 29.51 1.64
N CYS A 234 -4.76 29.47 0.66
CA CYS A 234 -6.19 29.76 0.80
C CYS A 234 -7.08 28.51 0.79
N GLU A 235 -6.51 27.30 0.76
CA GLU A 235 -7.27 26.04 0.82
C GLU A 235 -7.05 25.33 2.17
N PRO A 236 -8.07 24.65 2.72
CA PRO A 236 -7.87 23.78 3.87
C PRO A 236 -6.85 22.69 3.54
N ARG A 237 -5.93 22.40 4.48
CA ARG A 237 -4.98 21.29 4.32
C ARG A 237 -5.74 19.98 4.19
N ARG A 238 -5.49 19.26 3.10
CA ARG A 238 -6.00 17.89 2.90
C ARG A 238 -5.23 16.92 3.77
N HIS A 239 -5.89 15.87 4.23
CA HIS A 239 -5.25 14.84 5.04
C HIS A 239 -4.17 14.10 4.24
N PRO A 240 -2.96 13.85 4.80
CA PRO A 240 -1.86 13.20 4.07
C PRO A 240 -2.22 11.84 3.45
N ILE A 241 -2.97 11.01 4.17
CA ILE A 241 -3.48 9.72 3.64
C ILE A 241 -4.30 9.92 2.37
N MET A 242 -5.19 10.91 2.31
CA MET A 242 -6.00 11.20 1.11
C MET A 242 -5.14 11.81 -0.01
N LEU A 243 -4.23 12.72 0.33
CA LEU A 243 -3.27 13.30 -0.62
C LEU A 243 -2.40 12.22 -1.28
N SER A 244 -1.99 11.20 -0.53
CA SER A 244 -1.21 10.08 -1.07
C SER A 244 -1.95 9.30 -2.14
N MET A 245 -3.29 9.28 -2.11
CA MET A 245 -4.09 8.66 -3.17
C MET A 245 -4.05 9.49 -4.44
N LEU A 246 -4.13 10.82 -4.33
CA LEU A 246 -3.99 11.73 -5.47
C LEU A 246 -2.59 11.63 -6.09
N VAL A 247 -1.54 11.54 -5.27
CA VAL A 247 -0.16 11.29 -5.74
C VAL A 247 -0.11 10.04 -6.60
N ASN A 248 -0.73 8.94 -6.15
CA ASN A 248 -0.77 7.70 -6.91
C ASN A 248 -1.60 7.82 -8.20
N CYS A 249 -2.78 8.45 -8.13
CA CYS A 249 -3.66 8.67 -9.27
C CYS A 249 -2.99 9.44 -10.40
N GLN A 250 -2.06 10.35 -10.10
CA GLN A 250 -1.35 11.10 -11.14
C GLN A 250 -0.53 10.20 -12.07
N PHE A 251 0.01 9.10 -11.54
CA PHE A 251 0.73 8.11 -12.35
C PHE A 251 -0.20 7.17 -13.13
N TRP A 252 -1.51 7.16 -12.86
CA TRP A 252 -2.48 6.38 -13.63
C TRP A 252 -3.16 7.16 -14.73
N ARG A 253 -3.31 8.47 -14.53
CA ARG A 253 -3.96 9.36 -15.49
C ARG A 253 -3.11 9.60 -16.73
N THR A 254 -1.80 9.53 -16.55
CA THR A 254 -0.84 10.01 -17.52
C THR A 254 0.50 9.33 -17.33
N SER A 255 1.18 9.00 -18.42
CA SER A 255 2.53 8.45 -18.40
C SER A 255 3.55 9.54 -18.08
N VAL A 256 3.77 9.79 -16.79
CA VAL A 256 4.78 10.73 -16.28
C VAL A 256 6.20 10.22 -16.55
N LEU A 257 6.34 8.89 -16.66
CA LEU A 257 7.59 8.18 -16.89
C LEU A 257 7.48 7.24 -18.09
N PRO A 258 8.62 6.86 -18.71
CA PRO A 258 8.63 5.93 -19.84
C PRO A 258 7.99 4.56 -19.56
N ARG A 259 8.19 4.03 -18.36
CA ARG A 259 7.70 2.72 -17.91
C ARG A 259 7.57 2.70 -16.40
N CYS A 260 6.95 1.65 -15.85
CA CYS A 260 6.81 1.45 -14.40
C CYS A 260 6.04 2.58 -13.68
N ASN A 261 5.01 3.16 -14.32
CA ASN A 261 4.26 4.27 -13.74
C ASN A 261 3.47 3.81 -12.50
N ASN A 262 2.89 2.60 -12.50
CA ASN A 262 2.14 2.10 -11.34
C ASN A 262 3.06 1.86 -10.14
N LEU A 263 4.19 1.17 -10.34
CA LEU A 263 5.19 0.99 -9.28
C LEU A 263 5.76 2.32 -8.79
N MET A 264 5.98 3.29 -9.68
CA MET A 264 6.48 4.59 -9.27
C MET A 264 5.43 5.42 -8.52
N GLY A 265 4.16 5.39 -8.91
CA GLY A 265 3.08 5.99 -8.13
C GLY A 265 2.95 5.36 -6.75
N CYS A 266 3.16 4.05 -6.69
CA CYS A 266 3.28 3.30 -5.45
C CYS A 266 4.47 3.77 -4.59
N ILE A 267 5.65 3.97 -5.17
CA ILE A 267 6.83 4.49 -4.46
C ILE A 267 6.60 5.93 -3.98
N ALA A 268 6.16 6.82 -4.87
CA ALA A 268 5.96 8.23 -4.58
C ALA A 268 4.93 8.42 -3.46
N SER A 269 3.76 7.77 -3.56
CA SER A 269 2.72 7.87 -2.54
C SER A 269 3.17 7.34 -1.17
N ARG A 270 3.98 6.28 -1.14
CA ARG A 270 4.53 5.70 0.10
C ARG A 270 5.65 6.56 0.69
N PHE A 271 6.52 7.11 -0.15
CA PHE A 271 7.57 8.03 0.29
C PHE A 271 6.98 9.29 0.90
N PHE A 272 5.95 9.88 0.27
CA PHE A 272 5.21 11.00 0.83
C PHE A 272 4.63 10.66 2.22
N LEU A 273 4.00 9.49 2.38
CA LEU A 273 3.44 9.08 3.67
C LEU A 273 4.50 8.84 4.74
N VAL A 274 5.67 8.31 4.37
CA VAL A 274 6.81 8.16 5.30
C VAL A 274 7.29 9.55 5.77
N LEU A 275 7.38 10.53 4.88
CA LEU A 275 7.72 11.92 5.25
C LEU A 275 6.68 12.54 6.19
N GLU A 276 5.41 12.24 5.97
CA GLU A 276 4.29 12.70 6.81
C GLU A 276 4.09 11.88 8.10
N GLY A 277 4.98 10.92 8.39
CA GLY A 277 4.99 10.19 9.65
C GLY A 277 4.13 8.93 9.68
N TYR A 278 3.83 8.33 8.53
CA TYR A 278 3.04 7.09 8.39
C TYR A 278 3.83 5.93 7.74
N PRO A 279 4.91 5.44 8.40
CA PRO A 279 5.84 4.47 7.84
C PRO A 279 5.25 3.08 7.55
N VAL A 280 4.12 2.72 8.17
CA VAL A 280 3.44 1.43 7.92
C VAL A 280 2.92 1.32 6.48
N PHE A 281 2.54 2.44 5.86
CA PHE A 281 1.99 2.44 4.50
C PHE A 281 2.95 1.92 3.43
N ARG A 282 4.25 1.80 3.74
CA ARG A 282 5.22 1.12 2.87
C ARG A 282 4.74 -0.26 2.43
N TYR A 283 4.02 -0.96 3.30
CA TYR A 283 3.61 -2.35 3.09
C TYR A 283 2.10 -2.53 2.88
N VAL A 284 1.32 -1.44 2.88
CA VAL A 284 -0.13 -1.51 2.65
C VAL A 284 -0.40 -1.78 1.15
N PRO A 285 -1.21 -2.80 0.81
CA PRO A 285 -1.38 -3.24 -0.58
C PRO A 285 -2.47 -2.45 -1.32
N LYS A 286 -2.24 -1.15 -1.53
CA LYS A 286 -3.24 -0.20 -2.07
C LYS A 286 -3.79 -0.62 -3.44
N ILE A 287 -2.93 -1.09 -4.35
CA ILE A 287 -3.36 -1.45 -5.70
C ILE A 287 -4.14 -2.76 -5.70
N ASN A 288 -3.62 -3.75 -4.98
CA ASN A 288 -4.29 -5.03 -4.82
C ASN A 288 -5.66 -4.87 -4.13
N ILE A 289 -5.81 -3.94 -3.18
CA ILE A 289 -7.13 -3.58 -2.62
C ILE A 289 -8.07 -3.06 -3.71
N LEU A 290 -7.63 -2.12 -4.55
CA LEU A 290 -8.46 -1.60 -5.65
C LEU A 290 -8.85 -2.68 -6.64
N ASP A 291 -7.89 -3.53 -7.01
CA ASP A 291 -8.12 -4.63 -7.94
C ASP A 291 -9.15 -5.62 -7.39
N LYS A 292 -8.97 -6.07 -6.13
CA LYS A 292 -9.92 -6.93 -5.43
C LYS A 292 -11.31 -6.28 -5.32
N TRP A 293 -11.38 -4.99 -5.02
CA TRP A 293 -12.64 -4.25 -4.92
C TRP A 293 -13.36 -4.16 -6.25
N ARG A 294 -12.64 -3.87 -7.34
CA ARG A 294 -13.18 -3.84 -8.71
C ARG A 294 -13.78 -5.18 -9.12
N TYR A 295 -13.21 -6.29 -8.67
CA TYR A 295 -13.75 -7.64 -8.91
C TYR A 295 -14.78 -8.10 -7.87
N GLY A 296 -15.22 -7.23 -6.95
CA GLY A 296 -16.25 -7.54 -5.96
C GLY A 296 -15.78 -8.49 -4.84
N LEU A 297 -14.48 -8.69 -4.67
CA LEU A 297 -13.92 -9.66 -3.71
C LEU A 297 -14.07 -9.24 -2.24
N TYR A 298 -14.55 -8.03 -1.98
CA TYR A 298 -14.85 -7.54 -0.63
C TYR A 298 -16.33 -7.67 -0.22
N GLY A 299 -17.22 -8.13 -1.10
CA GLY A 299 -18.65 -8.22 -0.81
C GLY A 299 -19.24 -6.87 -0.38
N ASP A 300 -20.06 -6.87 0.68
CA ASP A 300 -20.82 -5.70 1.16
C ASP A 300 -20.05 -4.79 2.13
N GLU A 301 -18.73 -4.97 2.27
CA GLU A 301 -17.89 -4.17 3.19
C GLU A 301 -17.82 -2.67 2.81
N ALA A 302 -18.05 -2.36 1.54
CA ALA A 302 -18.05 -1.01 0.99
C ALA A 302 -19.09 -0.90 -0.13
N CYS A 303 -19.34 0.32 -0.64
CA CYS A 303 -20.16 0.46 -1.85
C CYS A 303 -19.46 -0.19 -3.06
N GLY A 304 -20.25 -0.47 -4.11
CA GLY A 304 -19.72 -1.08 -5.32
C GLY A 304 -18.72 -0.17 -6.03
N PHE A 305 -17.70 -0.74 -6.66
CA PHE A 305 -16.66 0.02 -7.35
C PHE A 305 -17.22 1.01 -8.38
N GLU A 306 -18.07 0.53 -9.29
CA GLU A 306 -18.70 1.35 -10.35
C GLU A 306 -19.60 2.45 -9.78
N GLU A 307 -20.32 2.17 -8.68
CA GLU A 307 -21.15 3.16 -8.00
C GLU A 307 -20.28 4.26 -7.35
N ALA A 308 -19.11 3.90 -6.84
CA ALA A 308 -18.21 4.82 -6.15
C ALA A 308 -17.49 5.80 -7.08
N ILE A 309 -17.39 5.48 -8.37
CA ILE A 309 -16.72 6.29 -9.41
C ILE A 309 -17.71 6.86 -10.44
N ALA A 310 -19.01 6.84 -10.15
CA ALA A 310 -20.04 7.30 -11.07
C ALA A 310 -20.05 8.84 -11.21
N CYS A 311 -20.10 9.34 -12.45
CA CYS A 311 -20.26 10.77 -12.74
C CYS A 311 -21.66 11.28 -12.38
N ILE A 312 -21.74 12.54 -11.94
CA ILE A 312 -22.98 13.30 -11.74
C ILE A 312 -22.92 14.53 -12.66
N ASP A 313 -23.71 14.58 -13.74
CA ASP A 313 -23.82 15.73 -14.65
C ASP A 313 -22.48 16.28 -15.17
N GLY A 314 -21.53 15.38 -15.50
CA GLY A 314 -20.18 15.74 -15.97
C GLY A 314 -19.27 16.27 -14.86
N MET A 315 -19.64 16.12 -13.59
CA MET A 315 -18.80 16.34 -12.40
C MET A 315 -18.53 15.02 -11.69
N MET A 316 -17.35 14.87 -11.10
CA MET A 316 -17.03 13.67 -10.32
C MET A 316 -17.00 13.98 -8.82
N ASP A 317 -17.89 13.32 -8.08
CA ASP A 317 -17.92 13.31 -6.62
C ASP A 317 -17.16 12.09 -6.08
N TRP A 318 -15.90 12.29 -5.68
CA TRP A 318 -15.03 11.23 -5.15
C TRP A 318 -15.35 10.88 -3.68
N THR A 319 -16.38 11.46 -3.07
CA THR A 319 -16.70 11.22 -1.65
C THR A 319 -16.97 9.74 -1.37
N LEU A 320 -17.75 9.05 -2.23
CA LEU A 320 -18.04 7.62 -2.07
C LEU A 320 -16.79 6.77 -2.27
N TYR A 321 -15.98 7.07 -3.28
CA TYR A 321 -14.71 6.39 -3.53
C TYR A 321 -13.78 6.47 -2.32
N TYR A 322 -13.58 7.66 -1.75
CA TYR A 322 -12.72 7.83 -0.59
C TYR A 322 -13.23 7.04 0.62
N ASP A 323 -14.53 7.05 0.89
CA ASP A 323 -15.08 6.27 2.02
C ASP A 323 -14.89 4.77 1.84
N ALA A 324 -15.25 4.25 0.67
CA ALA A 324 -15.08 2.85 0.34
C ALA A 324 -13.62 2.42 0.44
N PHE A 325 -12.73 3.12 -0.27
CA PHE A 325 -11.33 2.74 -0.34
C PHE A 325 -10.63 2.87 1.02
N MET A 326 -10.91 3.93 1.81
CA MET A 326 -10.37 4.05 3.16
C MET A 326 -10.90 2.97 4.11
N THR A 327 -12.17 2.59 3.99
CA THR A 327 -12.75 1.48 4.75
C THR A 327 -12.03 0.16 4.46
N LEU A 328 -11.79 -0.14 3.18
CA LEU A 328 -11.09 -1.35 2.75
C LEU A 328 -9.61 -1.34 3.17
N MET A 329 -8.93 -0.19 3.05
CA MET A 329 -7.56 -0.05 3.59
C MET A 329 -7.51 -0.29 5.10
N LEU A 330 -8.46 0.25 5.87
CA LEU A 330 -8.52 0.04 7.31
C LEU A 330 -8.72 -1.45 7.66
N LYS A 331 -9.56 -2.15 6.89
CA LYS A 331 -9.74 -3.61 7.02
C LYS A 331 -8.42 -4.36 6.80
N GLU A 332 -7.72 -4.11 5.69
CA GLU A 332 -6.45 -4.79 5.40
C GLU A 332 -5.35 -4.48 6.44
N ILE A 333 -5.28 -3.24 6.93
CA ILE A 333 -4.33 -2.87 7.99
C ILE A 333 -4.64 -3.60 9.30
N ARG A 334 -5.91 -3.76 9.65
CA ARG A 334 -6.32 -4.55 10.84
C ARG A 334 -5.96 -6.03 10.68
N LEU A 335 -6.19 -6.61 9.51
CA LEU A 335 -5.79 -7.99 9.19
C LEU A 335 -4.27 -8.17 9.27
N MET A 336 -3.50 -7.23 8.73
CA MET A 336 -2.05 -7.21 8.83
C MET A 336 -1.61 -7.17 10.30
N ARG A 337 -2.16 -6.26 11.11
CA ARG A 337 -1.85 -6.17 12.54
C ARG A 337 -2.12 -7.48 13.26
N GLU A 338 -3.29 -8.09 13.05
CA GLU A 338 -3.64 -9.36 13.69
C GLU A 338 -2.69 -10.49 13.29
N SER A 339 -2.34 -10.58 12.01
CA SER A 339 -1.41 -11.58 11.49
C SER A 339 -0.02 -11.42 12.12
N LEU A 340 0.51 -10.19 12.15
CA LEU A 340 1.82 -9.89 12.72
C LEU A 340 1.85 -10.07 14.24
N ALA A 341 0.80 -9.68 14.95
CA ALA A 341 0.70 -9.90 16.39
C ALA A 341 0.67 -11.39 16.75
N LYS A 342 -0.11 -12.20 16.01
CA LYS A 342 -0.15 -13.67 16.17
C LYS A 342 1.23 -14.29 15.91
N ARG A 343 1.93 -13.85 14.87
CA ARG A 343 3.27 -14.31 14.55
C ARG A 343 4.28 -13.91 15.63
N ALA A 344 4.32 -12.64 16.04
CA ALA A 344 5.21 -12.17 17.12
C ALA A 344 4.98 -12.92 18.44
N ALA A 345 3.72 -13.24 18.79
CA ALA A 345 3.41 -14.05 19.96
C ALA A 345 3.95 -15.49 19.82
N SER A 346 3.89 -16.07 18.62
CA SER A 346 4.42 -17.41 18.33
C SER A 346 5.95 -17.41 18.37
N ASP A 347 6.59 -16.39 17.80
CA ASP A 347 8.05 -16.23 17.81
C ASP A 347 8.57 -16.06 19.24
N ARG A 348 7.89 -15.28 20.09
CA ARG A 348 8.24 -15.16 21.52
C ARG A 348 8.18 -16.51 22.23
N LYS A 349 7.11 -17.27 22.04
CA LYS A 349 6.97 -18.62 22.63
C LYS A 349 8.06 -19.57 22.14
N ALA A 350 8.38 -19.54 20.84
CA ALA A 350 9.46 -20.34 20.27
C ALA A 350 10.82 -19.96 20.85
N ILE A 351 11.12 -18.67 20.97
CA ILE A 351 12.38 -18.17 21.56
C ILE A 351 12.49 -18.59 23.03
N GLU A 352 11.40 -18.49 23.80
CA GLU A 352 11.37 -19.02 25.17
C GLU A 352 11.60 -20.53 25.20
N GLY A 353 11.00 -21.26 24.25
CA GLY A 353 11.19 -22.71 24.04
C GLY A 353 12.65 -23.13 23.90
N ILE A 354 13.49 -22.32 23.24
CA ILE A 354 14.92 -22.62 23.02
C ILE A 354 15.66 -22.94 24.32
N ARG A 355 15.27 -22.32 25.45
CA ARG A 355 15.93 -22.56 26.76
C ARG A 355 15.76 -23.98 27.28
N PHE A 356 14.72 -24.67 26.81
CA PHE A 356 14.38 -26.05 27.20
C PHE A 356 14.99 -27.09 26.28
N VAL A 357 15.65 -26.69 25.18
CA VAL A 357 16.38 -27.66 24.34
C VAL A 357 17.67 -28.07 25.08
N PRO A 358 17.82 -29.36 25.42
CA PRO A 358 18.95 -29.82 26.20
C PRO A 358 20.25 -29.75 25.40
N HIS A 359 21.36 -29.53 26.09
CA HIS A 359 22.72 -29.59 25.55
C HIS A 359 23.07 -28.62 24.40
N LEU A 360 22.26 -27.60 24.13
CA LEU A 360 22.64 -26.55 23.18
C LEU A 360 23.66 -25.60 23.78
N SER A 361 24.73 -25.33 23.03
CA SER A 361 25.65 -24.24 23.33
C SER A 361 24.98 -22.87 23.17
N TYR A 362 25.55 -21.84 23.78
CA TYR A 362 25.10 -20.45 23.58
C TYR A 362 25.04 -20.07 22.09
N ARG A 363 26.05 -20.47 21.30
CA ARG A 363 26.11 -20.19 19.86
C ARG A 363 24.97 -20.85 19.09
N GLN A 364 24.65 -22.10 19.43
CA GLN A 364 23.54 -22.83 18.82
C GLN A 364 22.18 -22.21 19.19
N ARG A 365 22.00 -21.79 20.44
CA ARG A 365 20.78 -21.08 20.87
C ARG A 365 20.59 -19.77 20.10
N GLU A 366 21.67 -19.04 19.86
CA GLU A 366 21.62 -17.80 19.07
C GLU A 366 21.30 -18.09 17.59
N VAL A 367 21.85 -19.16 17.00
CA VAL A 367 21.44 -19.61 15.64
C VAL A 367 19.95 -19.91 15.59
N LEU A 368 19.41 -20.66 16.57
CA LEU A 368 17.98 -20.96 16.62
C LEU A 368 17.12 -19.71 16.81
N ARG A 369 17.55 -18.77 17.66
CA ARG A 369 16.87 -17.49 17.86
C ARG A 369 16.78 -16.73 16.54
N GLN A 370 17.87 -16.65 15.79
CA GLN A 370 17.90 -16.01 14.48
C GLN A 370 17.06 -16.76 13.44
N ALA A 371 17.05 -18.09 13.49
CA ALA A 371 16.23 -18.93 12.61
C ALA A 371 14.72 -18.80 12.90
N VAL A 372 14.33 -18.53 14.15
CA VAL A 372 12.92 -18.22 14.50
C VAL A 372 12.52 -16.84 13.94
N LEU A 373 13.35 -15.82 14.17
CA LEU A 373 13.03 -14.44 13.78
C LEU A 373 13.10 -14.22 12.27
N ALA A 374 14.03 -14.90 11.59
CA ALA A 374 14.19 -14.85 10.15
C ALA A 374 14.30 -16.29 9.59
N PRO A 375 13.16 -17.00 9.40
CA PRO A 375 13.16 -18.38 8.93
C PRO A 375 13.87 -18.61 7.60
N GLU A 376 13.87 -17.60 6.73
CA GLU A 376 14.53 -17.66 5.42
C GLU A 376 16.03 -17.38 5.47
N ARG A 377 16.55 -16.91 6.60
CA ARG A 377 17.97 -16.59 6.74
C ARG A 377 18.82 -17.85 6.52
N ARG A 378 19.76 -17.74 5.59
CA ARG A 378 20.81 -18.75 5.39
C ARG A 378 21.94 -18.55 6.39
N PHE A 379 22.37 -19.64 7.00
CA PHE A 379 23.52 -19.70 7.89
C PHE A 379 24.66 -20.44 7.19
N PHE A 380 25.81 -19.77 7.09
CA PHE A 380 27.01 -20.34 6.48
C PHE A 380 28.07 -20.64 7.53
N ILE A 381 28.79 -21.76 7.37
CA ILE A 381 29.85 -22.18 8.31
C ILE A 381 30.92 -21.10 8.44
N ALA A 382 31.37 -20.51 7.33
CA ALA A 382 32.38 -19.45 7.33
C ALA A 382 31.92 -18.18 8.08
N GLN A 383 30.64 -17.81 7.96
CA GLN A 383 30.07 -16.68 8.70
C GLN A 383 30.03 -16.97 10.20
N GLN A 384 29.66 -18.19 10.59
CA GLN A 384 29.65 -18.61 12.01
C GLN A 384 31.06 -18.65 12.60
N GLN A 385 32.02 -19.17 11.84
CA GLN A 385 33.44 -19.20 12.20
C GLN A 385 33.94 -17.79 12.51
N LYS A 386 33.70 -16.84 11.59
CA LYS A 386 34.11 -15.45 11.73
C LYS A 386 33.42 -14.75 12.90
N ARG A 387 32.10 -14.94 13.04
CA ARG A 387 31.28 -14.28 14.09
C ARG A 387 31.70 -14.70 15.49
N TYR A 388 31.98 -15.99 15.71
CA TYR A 388 32.29 -16.52 17.03
C TYR A 388 33.78 -16.81 17.27
N GLN A 389 34.64 -16.51 16.29
CA GLN A 389 36.10 -16.73 16.35
C GLN A 389 36.47 -18.16 16.78
N VAL A 390 35.78 -19.16 16.21
CA VAL A 390 36.02 -20.58 16.48
C VAL A 390 36.72 -21.25 15.28
N ALA A 391 37.23 -22.47 15.49
CA ALA A 391 37.72 -23.29 14.37
C ALA A 391 36.56 -23.66 13.42
N TYR A 392 36.86 -23.83 12.12
CA TYR A 392 35.87 -24.23 11.11
C TYR A 392 35.13 -25.52 11.50
N SER A 393 35.84 -26.52 12.04
CA SER A 393 35.25 -27.77 12.52
C SER A 393 34.21 -27.56 13.63
N THR A 394 34.45 -26.61 14.54
CA THR A 394 33.51 -26.24 15.60
C THR A 394 32.29 -25.52 15.03
N ALA A 395 32.49 -24.54 14.13
CA ALA A 395 31.38 -23.83 13.48
C ALA A 395 30.51 -24.78 12.66
N ARG A 396 31.14 -25.74 11.95
CA ARG A 396 30.44 -26.81 11.22
C ARG A 396 29.64 -27.67 12.19
N LYS A 397 30.25 -28.15 13.27
CA LYS A 397 29.58 -28.98 14.28
C LYS A 397 28.37 -28.27 14.89
N ASP A 398 28.48 -26.97 15.17
CA ASP A 398 27.36 -26.20 15.72
C ASP A 398 26.13 -26.25 14.80
N LEU A 399 26.30 -26.08 13.49
CA LEU A 399 25.21 -26.10 12.50
C LEU A 399 24.74 -27.52 12.17
N GLU A 400 25.65 -28.49 11.98
CA GLU A 400 25.29 -29.88 11.70
C GLU A 400 24.49 -30.47 12.86
N CYS A 401 24.87 -30.23 14.13
CA CYS A 401 24.10 -30.74 15.27
C CYS A 401 22.67 -30.18 15.32
N LEU A 402 22.45 -28.93 14.89
CA LEU A 402 21.11 -28.36 14.79
C LEU A 402 20.31 -28.95 13.61
N ALA A 403 20.99 -29.29 12.51
CA ALA A 403 20.37 -29.96 11.38
C ALA A 403 20.00 -31.42 11.70
N ASP A 404 20.92 -32.16 12.33
CA ASP A 404 20.71 -33.54 12.78
C ASP A 404 19.57 -33.65 13.80
N ALA A 405 19.41 -32.64 14.66
CA ALA A 405 18.30 -32.53 15.59
C ALA A 405 16.98 -32.06 14.94
N GLY A 406 16.96 -31.82 13.63
CA GLY A 406 15.77 -31.42 12.87
C GLY A 406 15.35 -29.96 13.02
N TYR A 407 16.18 -29.11 13.64
CA TYR A 407 15.88 -27.68 13.79
C TYR A 407 16.28 -26.85 12.57
N LEU A 408 17.31 -27.31 11.84
CA LEU A 408 17.73 -26.71 10.58
C LEU A 408 17.59 -27.73 9.43
N THR A 409 17.44 -27.23 8.22
CA THR A 409 17.56 -28.02 6.99
C THR A 409 18.89 -27.67 6.32
N ARG A 410 19.67 -28.70 5.99
CA ARG A 410 20.91 -28.56 5.23
C ARG A 410 20.61 -28.40 3.74
N ILE A 411 21.21 -27.40 3.11
CA ILE A 411 21.09 -27.08 1.69
C ILE A 411 22.49 -27.19 1.07
N VAL A 412 22.57 -27.79 -0.12
CA VAL A 412 23.82 -27.89 -0.88
C VAL A 412 23.81 -26.83 -1.98
N GLU A 413 24.73 -25.88 -1.90
CA GLU A 413 24.91 -24.81 -2.89
C GLU A 413 26.30 -24.95 -3.53
N GLY A 414 26.34 -25.54 -4.72
CA GLY A 414 27.59 -25.87 -5.39
C GLY A 414 28.45 -26.80 -4.54
N GLN A 415 29.58 -26.29 -4.03
CA GLN A 415 30.53 -27.03 -3.17
C GLN A 415 30.39 -26.69 -1.68
N ALA A 416 29.47 -25.79 -1.30
CA ALA A 416 29.31 -25.31 0.07
C ALA A 416 27.98 -25.76 0.70
N TYR A 417 27.98 -25.95 2.02
CA TYR A 417 26.77 -26.18 2.79
C TYR A 417 26.24 -24.86 3.35
N SER A 418 24.95 -24.62 3.15
CA SER A 418 24.17 -23.59 3.84
C SER A 418 23.07 -24.26 4.67
N TYR A 419 22.59 -23.57 5.69
CA TYR A 419 21.55 -24.07 6.59
C TYR A 419 20.44 -23.04 6.71
N ARG A 420 19.19 -23.51 6.78
CA ARG A 420 17.99 -22.67 6.97
C ARG A 420 17.11 -23.26 8.07
N ALA A 421 16.21 -22.48 8.65
CA ALA A 421 15.21 -23.00 9.57
C ALA A 421 14.46 -24.21 8.96
N ALA A 422 14.30 -25.28 9.73
CA ALA A 422 13.47 -26.40 9.31
C ALA A 422 12.00 -26.00 9.25
N ARG A 423 11.23 -26.64 8.36
CA ARG A 423 9.78 -26.41 8.28
C ARG A 423 9.13 -26.76 9.62
N GLY A 424 8.40 -25.80 10.19
CA GLY A 424 7.74 -25.97 11.47
C GLY A 424 8.62 -25.72 12.71
N LEU A 425 9.84 -25.18 12.55
CA LEU A 425 10.73 -24.82 13.67
C LEU A 425 10.02 -24.05 14.79
N VAL A 426 9.30 -22.99 14.44
CA VAL A 426 8.56 -22.15 15.40
C VAL A 426 7.52 -22.98 16.17
N VAL A 427 6.80 -23.86 15.49
CA VAL A 427 5.80 -24.73 16.12
C VAL A 427 6.45 -25.75 17.05
N ALA A 428 7.56 -26.37 16.61
CA ALA A 428 8.29 -27.34 17.41
C ALA A 428 8.82 -26.71 18.71
N LEU A 429 9.44 -25.53 18.62
CA LEU A 429 9.97 -24.82 19.79
C LEU A 429 8.87 -24.26 20.69
N SER A 430 7.76 -23.77 20.12
CA SER A 430 6.62 -23.22 20.91
C SER A 430 5.86 -24.26 21.73
N ARG A 431 6.04 -25.56 21.43
CA ARG A 431 5.43 -26.67 22.17
C ARG A 431 6.27 -27.12 23.36
N LEU A 432 7.51 -26.62 23.48
CA LEU A 432 8.35 -26.91 24.63
C LEU A 432 7.76 -26.21 25.86
N PRO A 433 7.71 -26.90 27.02
CA PRO A 433 6.93 -26.44 28.16
C PRO A 433 7.41 -25.08 28.68
N SER A 434 6.54 -24.07 28.62
CA SER A 434 6.71 -22.81 29.36
C SER A 434 6.35 -23.08 30.82
N GLN A 435 7.29 -22.94 31.75
CA GLN A 435 6.95 -22.90 33.19
C GLN A 435 6.19 -21.62 33.52
#